data_AF-A0A7S1S7D6-F1
#
_entry.id   AF-A0A7S1S7D6-F1
#
_cell.length_a   1.000
_cell.length_b   1.000
_cell.length_c   1.000
_cell.angle_alpha   90.00
_cell.angle_beta   90.00
_cell.angle_gamma   90.00
#
_symmetry.space_group_name_H-M   'P 1'
#
loop_
_entity.id
_entity.type
_entity.pdbx_description
1 polymer ?
#
loop_
_entity_poly.entity_id
_entity_poly.type
_entity_poly.pdbx_seq_one_letter_code
_entity_poly.pdbx_strand_id
1 'polypeptide(L)'
;GGDHIVMLKEENIELHPDQIERDNVSNGDEIVLLGAGDAKRQLYEVKLDPQYWYDKAIERVFNSKNDFEVLDLPVEYIEDLSVLKKAYRKISLATHPDKNKHPQAGDAFRKVYGAFETLMDLKQQRRILWIMGKLNKTAEEEVTFEEEEEDELFQWWWEASVPQIEKQVAEFEGQQFDEYGAMWISDGLGGDVEDVGWIGLETAKRLHGEDGVIFLDVRDPCDFVVGHIPNAYSTPLPDIIDFGLVNVFLAADENLISHILANRKKPIVIYSEVATPFSRCRAFCRWLLRAGHATIKAERLRRLRGGLFGWKHKDGPVARPLKNTAAATEGRRGTESLTMGGSGFAASLMTMGAVTAD
;
A
#
# COMPACT_ATOMS: atom_id res chain seq x y z
N GLY A 1 22.60 -16.91 16.15
CA GLY A 1 21.88 -17.76 15.19
C GLY A 1 20.69 -18.34 15.88
N GLY A 2 19.51 -18.14 15.31
CA GLY A 2 18.26 -18.80 15.69
C GLY A 2 17.41 -18.04 16.71
N ASP A 3 16.48 -17.22 16.21
CA ASP A 3 15.21 -16.94 16.88
C ASP A 3 14.47 -18.26 17.16
N HIS A 4 13.85 -18.38 18.33
CA HIS A 4 12.70 -19.25 18.49
C HIS A 4 11.57 -18.55 19.26
N ILE A 5 10.52 -18.32 18.48
CA ILE A 5 9.17 -17.90 18.78
C ILE A 5 8.57 -18.74 19.92
N VAL A 6 7.97 -18.10 20.93
CA VAL A 6 7.21 -18.78 21.98
C VAL A 6 5.85 -19.24 21.44
N MET A 7 5.56 -20.50 21.74
CA MET A 7 4.49 -21.37 21.24
C MET A 7 3.10 -21.04 21.79
N LEU A 8 2.07 -21.35 20.98
CA LEU A 8 0.66 -21.44 21.35
C LEU A 8 0.43 -22.35 22.56
N LYS A 9 -0.47 -21.99 23.49
CA LYS A 9 -0.80 -22.83 24.66
C LYS A 9 -1.61 -24.07 24.27
N GLU A 10 -1.21 -25.22 24.83
CA GLU A 10 -1.67 -26.59 24.54
C GLU A 10 -3.17 -26.85 24.69
N GLU A 11 -3.84 -26.15 25.60
CA GLU A 11 -5.24 -26.43 25.96
C GLU A 11 -6.28 -26.06 24.88
N ASN A 12 -5.85 -25.50 23.74
CA ASN A 12 -6.71 -25.15 22.61
C ASN A 12 -6.48 -25.99 21.35
N ILE A 13 -5.78 -27.13 21.46
CA ILE A 13 -5.57 -28.05 20.35
C ILE A 13 -6.26 -29.37 20.67
N GLU A 14 -7.51 -29.50 20.25
CA GLU A 14 -8.14 -30.81 20.09
C GLU A 14 -8.10 -31.21 18.61
N LEU A 15 -7.44 -32.33 18.33
CA LEU A 15 -7.30 -32.86 16.98
C LEU A 15 -8.59 -33.55 16.55
N HIS A 16 -8.96 -33.33 15.29
CA HIS A 16 -10.13 -33.92 14.67
C HIS A 16 -10.06 -35.46 14.68
N PRO A 17 -11.16 -36.21 14.85
CA PRO A 17 -11.16 -37.69 14.81
C PRO A 17 -10.49 -38.27 13.56
N ASP A 18 -10.69 -37.63 12.40
CA ASP A 18 -10.04 -38.00 11.13
C ASP A 18 -8.52 -37.73 11.11
N GLN A 19 -8.04 -36.76 11.91
CA GLN A 19 -6.61 -36.51 12.14
C GLN A 19 -6.03 -37.62 13.02
N ILE A 20 -6.76 -38.05 14.06
CA ILE A 20 -6.38 -39.17 14.93
C ILE A 20 -6.34 -40.50 14.16
N GLU A 21 -7.29 -40.73 13.24
CA GLU A 21 -7.33 -41.92 12.40
C GLU A 21 -6.21 -41.93 11.35
N ARG A 22 -5.83 -40.75 10.81
CA ARG A 22 -4.69 -40.57 9.90
C ARG A 22 -3.33 -40.68 10.58
N ASP A 23 -3.17 -40.14 11.79
CA ASP A 23 -1.93 -40.21 12.57
C ASP A 23 -1.61 -41.65 13.01
N ASN A 24 -2.62 -42.51 13.12
CA ASN A 24 -2.46 -43.95 13.40
C ASN A 24 -1.97 -44.78 12.21
N VAL A 25 -1.99 -44.23 10.98
CA VAL A 25 -1.47 -44.89 9.77
C VAL A 25 -0.13 -44.26 9.42
N SER A 26 0.84 -44.43 10.31
CA SER A 26 2.17 -43.88 10.13
C SER A 26 2.92 -44.60 9.00
N ASN A 27 3.48 -43.84 8.07
CA ASN A 27 4.85 -44.05 7.61
C ASN A 27 5.40 -42.80 6.89
N GLY A 28 6.04 -41.94 7.69
CA GLY A 28 7.21 -41.15 7.27
C GLY A 28 6.98 -39.86 6.50
N ASP A 29 7.43 -38.76 7.10
CA ASP A 29 8.00 -37.52 6.54
C ASP A 29 7.68 -37.15 5.07
N GLU A 30 6.41 -36.90 4.76
CA GLU A 30 6.05 -36.09 3.59
C GLU A 30 5.37 -34.78 4.03
N ILE A 31 5.96 -33.65 3.65
CA ILE A 31 5.33 -32.32 3.74
C ILE A 31 4.36 -32.19 2.56
N VAL A 32 3.06 -32.31 2.83
CA VAL A 32 2.00 -32.01 1.86
C VAL A 32 1.51 -30.58 2.09
N LEU A 33 1.72 -29.72 1.10
CA LEU A 33 1.20 -28.34 1.10
C LEU A 33 -0.33 -28.37 1.03
N LEU A 34 -0.98 -27.89 2.10
CA LEU A 34 -2.44 -27.88 2.22
C LEU A 34 -3.08 -26.88 1.23
N GLY A 35 -3.70 -27.43 0.20
CA GLY A 35 -4.77 -26.81 -0.55
C GLY A 35 -6.03 -27.67 -0.50
N ALA A 36 -7.17 -26.97 -0.38
CA ALA A 36 -8.54 -27.42 -0.66
C ALA A 36 -9.38 -28.05 0.48
N GLY A 37 -10.42 -27.31 0.86
CA GLY A 37 -11.59 -27.84 1.57
C GLY A 37 -12.63 -26.73 1.83
N ASP A 38 -13.87 -26.95 1.39
CA ASP A 38 -15.00 -26.01 1.52
C ASP A 38 -15.40 -25.70 2.99
N ALA A 39 -14.89 -26.47 3.96
CA ALA A 39 -15.07 -26.18 5.39
C ALA A 39 -14.37 -24.88 5.83
N LYS A 40 -13.21 -24.51 5.23
CA LYS A 40 -12.57 -23.21 5.53
C LYS A 40 -13.38 -22.04 4.98
N ARG A 41 -14.10 -22.23 3.87
CA ARG A 41 -15.00 -21.20 3.32
C ARG A 41 -16.06 -20.78 4.34
N GLN A 42 -16.62 -21.72 5.09
CA GLN A 42 -17.65 -21.44 6.10
C GLN A 42 -17.10 -20.76 7.38
N LEU A 43 -15.84 -21.00 7.75
CA LEU A 43 -15.22 -20.34 8.91
C LEU A 43 -14.90 -18.85 8.63
N TYR A 44 -14.50 -18.52 7.40
CA TYR A 44 -14.34 -17.14 6.94
C TYR A 44 -15.66 -16.47 6.49
N GLU A 45 -16.77 -17.23 6.45
CA GLU A 45 -18.11 -16.70 6.19
C GLU A 45 -18.76 -16.05 7.43
N VAL A 46 -18.24 -16.28 8.63
CA VAL A 46 -18.52 -15.39 9.78
C VAL A 46 -17.77 -14.10 9.51
N LYS A 47 -18.40 -13.21 8.74
CA LYS A 47 -17.92 -11.85 8.46
C LYS A 47 -17.87 -11.06 9.76
N LEU A 48 -16.78 -11.22 10.51
CA LEU A 48 -16.40 -10.24 11.52
C LEU A 48 -16.24 -8.91 10.80
N ASP A 49 -17.02 -7.91 11.22
CA ASP A 49 -16.92 -6.56 10.69
C ASP A 49 -15.48 -6.07 10.92
N PRO A 50 -14.72 -5.72 9.85
CA PRO A 50 -13.39 -5.12 9.99
C PRO A 50 -13.36 -3.93 10.95
N GLN A 51 -14.50 -3.22 11.11
CA GLN A 51 -14.67 -2.14 12.06
C GLN A 51 -14.37 -2.54 13.52
N TYR A 52 -14.65 -3.77 13.93
CA TYR A 52 -14.36 -4.23 15.30
C TYR A 52 -12.86 -4.14 15.63
N TRP A 53 -12.00 -4.56 14.70
CA TRP A 53 -10.55 -4.52 14.88
C TRP A 53 -9.99 -3.10 14.84
N TYR A 54 -10.60 -2.25 14.01
CA TYR A 54 -10.33 -0.83 13.95
C TYR A 54 -10.69 -0.11 15.26
N ASP A 55 -11.82 -0.45 15.89
CA ASP A 55 -12.22 0.09 17.19
C ASP A 55 -11.23 -0.35 18.29
N LYS A 56 -10.84 -1.64 18.29
CA LYS A 56 -9.84 -2.16 19.24
C LYS A 56 -8.47 -1.52 19.08
N ALA A 57 -8.06 -1.24 17.84
CA ALA A 57 -6.81 -0.54 17.56
C ALA A 57 -6.84 0.89 18.12
N ILE A 58 -7.96 1.59 17.99
CA ILE A 58 -8.16 2.93 18.56
C ILE A 58 -8.15 2.89 20.10
N GLU A 59 -8.90 1.97 20.71
CA GLU A 59 -8.91 1.80 22.17
C GLU A 59 -7.49 1.56 22.72
N ARG A 60 -6.71 0.70 22.04
CA ARG A 60 -5.31 0.43 22.40
C ARG A 60 -4.45 1.69 22.35
N VAL A 61 -4.56 2.48 21.27
CA VAL A 61 -3.80 3.74 21.10
C VAL A 61 -4.13 4.74 22.20
N PHE A 62 -5.41 4.86 22.60
CA PHE A 62 -5.78 5.75 23.69
C PHE A 62 -5.32 5.24 25.05
N ASN A 63 -5.35 3.92 25.29
CA ASN A 63 -4.90 3.30 26.54
C ASN A 63 -3.37 3.21 26.69
N SER A 64 -2.61 3.51 25.64
CA SER A 64 -1.14 3.49 25.65
C SER A 64 -0.57 4.58 26.55
N LYS A 65 0.41 4.23 27.38
CA LYS A 65 1.00 5.11 28.41
C LYS A 65 2.20 5.92 27.93
N ASN A 66 2.80 5.53 26.81
CA ASN A 66 3.98 6.15 26.22
C ASN A 66 4.00 5.93 24.70
N ASP A 67 4.91 6.61 24.02
CA ASP A 67 4.98 6.61 22.55
C ASP A 67 5.36 5.24 21.96
N PHE A 68 6.17 4.44 22.67
CA PHE A 68 6.51 3.08 22.24
C PHE A 68 5.27 2.17 22.23
N GLU A 69 4.47 2.21 23.30
CA GLU A 69 3.22 1.46 23.39
C GLU A 69 2.21 1.86 22.30
N VAL A 70 2.12 3.17 21.99
CA VAL A 70 1.26 3.68 20.90
C VAL A 70 1.60 3.00 19.57
N LEU A 71 2.89 2.79 19.30
CA LEU A 71 3.36 2.12 18.08
C LEU A 71 3.48 0.59 18.19
N ASP A 72 3.07 -0.02 19.30
CA ASP A 72 3.20 -1.47 19.52
C ASP A 72 4.66 -1.94 19.57
N LEU A 73 5.54 -1.09 20.12
CA LEU A 73 6.99 -1.31 20.21
C LEU A 73 7.44 -1.53 21.66
N PRO A 74 8.53 -2.30 21.88
CA PRO A 74 9.17 -2.39 23.19
C PRO A 74 9.75 -1.03 23.61
N VAL A 75 9.77 -0.78 24.92
CA VAL A 75 10.34 0.44 25.51
C VAL A 75 11.86 0.28 25.61
N GLU A 76 12.53 0.45 24.48
CA GLU A 76 13.98 0.36 24.34
C GLU A 76 14.49 1.33 23.27
N TYR A 77 15.80 1.55 23.23
CA TYR A 77 16.40 2.39 22.19
C TYR A 77 16.33 1.69 20.83
N ILE A 78 15.74 2.36 19.84
CA ILE A 78 15.54 1.83 18.49
C ILE A 78 16.62 2.39 17.59
N GLU A 79 17.65 1.58 17.34
CA GLU A 79 18.72 1.91 16.38
C GLU A 79 18.23 1.83 14.93
N ASP A 80 17.47 0.78 14.59
CA ASP A 80 16.93 0.58 13.25
C ASP A 80 15.58 1.31 13.07
N LEU A 81 15.64 2.52 12.50
CA LEU A 81 14.46 3.32 12.17
C LEU A 81 13.52 2.64 11.16
N SER A 82 13.95 1.57 10.46
CA SER A 82 13.07 0.79 9.59
C SER A 82 11.97 0.08 10.37
N VAL A 83 12.26 -0.38 11.59
CA VAL A 83 11.30 -1.01 12.51
C VAL A 83 10.24 0.01 12.93
N LEU A 84 10.68 1.21 13.29
CA LEU A 84 9.81 2.31 13.68
C LEU A 84 8.86 2.72 12.54
N LYS A 85 9.38 2.89 11.32
CA LYS A 85 8.57 3.20 10.12
C LYS A 85 7.55 2.09 9.81
N LYS A 86 7.93 0.81 9.96
CA LYS A 86 7.02 -0.34 9.77
C LYS A 86 5.88 -0.33 10.79
N ALA A 87 6.21 -0.11 12.07
CA ALA A 87 5.24 -0.02 13.15
C ALA A 87 4.26 1.14 12.94
N TYR A 88 4.77 2.33 12.62
CA TYR A 88 3.95 3.49 12.26
C TYR A 88 2.99 3.19 11.11
N ARG A 89 3.46 2.62 10.00
CA ARG A 89 2.58 2.25 8.86
C ARG A 89 1.47 1.28 9.28
N LYS A 90 1.80 0.26 10.07
CA LYS A 90 0.84 -0.75 10.57
C LYS A 90 -0.28 -0.07 11.39
N ILE A 91 0.08 0.75 12.37
CA ILE A 91 -0.91 1.35 13.29
C ILE A 91 -1.68 2.49 12.61
N SER A 92 -1.02 3.31 11.79
CA SER A 92 -1.65 4.37 11.01
C SER A 92 -2.74 3.84 10.08
N LEU A 93 -2.50 2.69 9.42
CA LEU A 93 -3.52 2.04 8.60
C LEU A 93 -4.73 1.55 9.42
N ALA A 94 -4.53 1.18 10.69
CA ALA A 94 -5.60 0.73 11.58
C ALA A 94 -6.40 1.89 12.18
N THR A 95 -5.80 3.07 12.34
CA THR A 95 -6.45 4.26 12.91
C THR A 95 -6.90 5.27 11.85
N HIS A 96 -6.59 5.07 10.56
CA HIS A 96 -6.91 6.04 9.50
C HIS A 96 -8.43 6.28 9.33
N PRO A 97 -8.91 7.54 9.33
CA PRO A 97 -10.35 7.87 9.30
C PRO A 97 -11.07 7.49 8.00
N ASP A 98 -10.36 7.33 6.87
CA ASP A 98 -10.97 6.84 5.61
C ASP A 98 -11.38 5.35 5.70
N LYS A 99 -10.66 4.55 6.49
CA LYS A 99 -10.91 3.10 6.64
C LYS A 99 -11.69 2.77 7.90
N ASN A 100 -11.68 3.67 8.88
CA ASN A 100 -12.19 3.48 10.21
C ASN A 100 -13.33 4.48 10.50
N LYS A 101 -14.54 3.97 10.71
CA LYS A 101 -15.75 4.80 10.96
C LYS A 101 -15.85 5.31 12.40
N HIS A 102 -14.89 4.98 13.26
CA HIS A 102 -14.91 5.40 14.66
C HIS A 102 -14.79 6.93 14.76
N PRO A 103 -15.59 7.60 15.62
CA PRO A 103 -15.60 9.06 15.71
C PRO A 103 -14.24 9.67 16.09
N GLN A 104 -13.41 8.92 16.83
CA GLN A 104 -12.09 9.35 17.27
C GLN A 104 -10.93 8.84 16.38
N ALA A 105 -11.21 8.29 15.20
CA ALA A 105 -10.17 7.78 14.30
C ALA A 105 -9.12 8.85 13.95
N GLY A 106 -9.56 10.08 13.67
CA GLY A 106 -8.66 11.21 13.42
C GLY A 106 -7.73 11.53 14.61
N ASP A 107 -8.27 11.57 15.83
CA ASP A 107 -7.49 11.86 17.04
C ASP A 107 -6.51 10.74 17.36
N ALA A 108 -6.92 9.47 17.18
CA ALA A 108 -6.04 8.32 17.32
C ALA A 108 -4.91 8.33 16.28
N PHE A 109 -5.21 8.70 15.04
CA PHE A 109 -4.21 8.86 13.98
C PHE A 109 -3.19 9.96 14.32
N ARG A 110 -3.65 11.12 14.84
CA ARG A 110 -2.75 12.18 15.32
C ARG A 110 -1.85 11.69 16.44
N LYS A 111 -2.39 11.00 17.45
CA LYS A 111 -1.61 10.39 18.55
C LYS A 111 -0.56 9.41 18.05
N VAL A 112 -0.90 8.59 17.05
CA VAL A 112 0.04 7.65 16.41
C VAL A 112 1.16 8.38 15.67
N TYR A 113 0.84 9.48 14.97
CA TYR A 113 1.86 10.30 14.32
C TYR A 113 2.75 11.02 15.32
N GLY A 114 2.20 11.60 16.39
CA GLY A 114 2.97 12.22 17.46
C GLY A 114 4.00 11.26 18.06
N ALA A 115 3.57 10.03 18.40
CA ALA A 115 4.46 8.99 18.87
C ALA A 115 5.57 8.64 17.86
N PHE A 116 5.24 8.58 16.57
CA PHE A 116 6.22 8.35 15.51
C PHE A 116 7.22 9.49 15.38
N GLU A 117 6.76 10.74 15.33
CA GLU A 117 7.62 11.93 15.22
C GLU A 117 8.59 12.02 16.42
N THR A 118 8.08 11.81 17.63
CA THR A 118 8.89 11.81 18.85
C THR A 118 9.92 10.68 18.88
N LEU A 119 9.56 9.47 18.46
CA LEU A 119 10.48 8.34 18.46
C LEU A 119 11.47 8.37 17.28
N MET A 120 11.16 9.10 16.20
CA MET A 120 12.05 9.29 15.05
C MET A 120 13.22 10.22 15.37
N ASP A 121 13.04 11.16 16.31
CA ASP A 121 14.12 11.97 16.85
C ASP A 121 14.88 11.18 17.92
N LEU A 122 16.13 10.82 17.62
CA LEU A 122 17.00 10.06 18.52
C LEU A 122 17.23 10.78 19.87
N LYS A 123 17.25 12.11 19.88
CA LYS A 123 17.43 12.91 21.10
C LYS A 123 16.18 12.81 21.98
N GLN A 124 14.99 12.93 21.40
CA GLN A 124 13.72 12.78 22.12
C GLN A 124 13.49 11.32 22.57
N GLN A 125 13.84 10.34 21.74
CA GLN A 125 13.78 8.94 22.11
C GLN A 125 14.64 8.63 23.35
N ARG A 126 15.89 9.12 23.39
CA ARG A 126 16.77 9.02 24.57
C ARG A 126 16.16 9.71 25.78
N ARG A 127 15.55 10.89 25.61
CA ARG A 127 14.87 11.62 26.68
C ARG A 127 13.78 10.79 27.34
N ILE A 128 12.89 10.21 26.55
CA ILE A 128 11.77 9.38 27.07
C ILE A 128 12.33 8.17 27.82
N LEU A 129 13.32 7.49 27.26
CA LEU A 129 13.95 6.34 27.91
C LEU A 129 14.63 6.74 29.23
N TRP A 130 15.26 7.92 29.28
CA TRP A 130 15.87 8.45 30.51
C TRP A 130 14.81 8.74 31.58
N ILE A 131 13.73 9.44 31.22
CA ILE A 131 12.59 9.72 32.13
C ILE A 131 11.99 8.41 32.66
N MET A 132 11.91 7.38 31.81
CA MET A 132 11.38 6.06 32.20
C MET A 132 12.38 5.20 32.99
N GLY A 133 13.62 5.66 33.21
CA GLY A 133 14.68 4.90 33.87
C GLY A 133 15.11 3.66 33.08
N LYS A 134 14.96 3.70 31.75
CA LYS A 134 15.27 2.62 30.80
C LYS A 134 16.52 2.91 29.96
N LEU A 135 17.13 4.08 30.11
CA LEU A 135 18.38 4.43 29.42
C LEU A 135 19.59 3.87 30.19
N ASN A 136 20.62 3.43 29.47
CA ASN A 136 21.87 2.97 30.08
C ASN A 136 22.66 4.16 30.65
N LYS A 137 23.27 3.99 31.83
CA LYS A 137 24.01 5.04 32.57
C LYS A 137 25.07 5.80 31.76
N THR A 138 25.76 5.13 30.84
CA THR A 138 26.78 5.76 29.97
C THR A 138 26.17 6.70 28.91
N ALA A 139 24.90 6.54 28.58
CA ALA A 139 24.18 7.38 27.62
C ALA A 139 23.38 8.51 28.31
N GLU A 140 23.32 8.53 29.65
CA GLU A 140 22.64 9.58 30.42
C GLU A 140 23.40 10.90 30.39
N GLU A 141 24.74 10.86 30.31
CA GLU A 141 25.61 12.04 30.32
C GLU A 141 25.52 12.90 29.03
N GLU A 142 25.03 12.32 27.93
CA GLU A 142 24.83 13.02 26.64
C GLU A 142 23.47 13.72 26.52
N VAL A 143 22.63 13.59 27.55
CA VAL A 143 21.26 14.10 27.55
C VAL A 143 21.27 15.51 28.17
N THR A 144 21.77 16.50 27.43
CA THR A 144 21.71 17.93 27.80
C THR A 144 20.57 18.61 27.03
N PHE A 145 19.71 19.35 27.73
CA PHE A 145 18.60 20.11 27.14
C PHE A 145 18.68 21.59 27.53
N GLU A 146 18.29 22.46 26.59
CA GLU A 146 18.08 23.88 26.81
C GLU A 146 16.57 24.15 26.97
N GLU A 147 16.17 25.06 27.87
CA GLU A 147 14.74 25.33 28.17
C GLU A 147 13.93 25.75 26.92
N GLU A 148 14.57 26.38 25.93
CA GLU A 148 13.97 26.77 24.65
C GLU A 148 13.51 25.54 23.81
N GLU A 149 14.18 24.39 23.93
CA GLU A 149 13.79 23.14 23.24
C GLU A 149 12.54 22.48 23.87
N GLU A 150 12.21 22.79 25.13
CA GLU A 150 10.97 22.30 25.77
C GLU A 150 9.74 23.07 25.32
N ASP A 151 9.87 24.37 25.06
CA ASP A 151 8.78 25.25 24.61
C ASP A 151 8.53 25.17 23.10
N GLU A 152 9.55 24.84 22.29
CA GLU A 152 9.39 24.52 20.86
C GLU A 152 8.68 23.18 20.61
N LEU A 153 8.45 22.38 21.66
CA LEU A 153 7.63 21.18 21.64
C LEU A 153 6.13 21.50 21.52
N PHE A 154 5.78 22.56 20.78
CA PHE A 154 4.44 22.76 20.26
C PHE A 154 4.10 21.53 19.40
N GLN A 155 3.28 20.64 19.96
CA GLN A 155 2.80 19.42 19.31
C GLN A 155 1.79 19.79 18.21
N TRP A 156 2.30 20.42 17.15
CA TRP A 156 1.55 20.91 15.99
C TRP A 156 0.61 19.84 15.41
N TRP A 157 1.02 18.58 15.53
CA TRP A 157 0.27 17.43 15.07
C TRP A 157 -1.04 17.21 15.82
N TRP A 158 -1.24 17.78 17.01
CA TRP A 158 -2.53 17.74 17.73
C TRP A 158 -3.60 18.59 17.04
N GLU A 159 -3.18 19.69 16.39
CA GLU A 159 -4.04 20.61 15.65
C GLU A 159 -4.06 20.31 14.15
N ALA A 160 -3.14 19.47 13.66
CA ALA A 160 -3.03 19.11 12.25
C ALA A 160 -4.19 18.20 11.79
N SER A 161 -4.65 18.43 10.56
CA SER A 161 -5.52 17.49 9.86
C SER A 161 -4.74 16.26 9.37
N VAL A 162 -5.42 15.11 9.23
CA VAL A 162 -4.80 13.88 8.71
C VAL A 162 -4.11 14.10 7.35
N PRO A 163 -4.72 14.81 6.37
CA PRO A 163 -4.02 15.10 5.11
C PRO A 163 -2.76 15.96 5.27
N GLN A 164 -2.69 16.87 6.26
CA GLN A 164 -1.48 17.63 6.54
C GLN A 164 -0.38 16.72 7.08
N ILE A 165 -0.72 15.79 7.98
CA ILE A 165 0.20 14.79 8.52
C ILE A 165 0.73 13.88 7.40
N GLU A 166 -0.15 13.30 6.58
CA GLU A 166 0.26 12.43 5.47
C GLU A 166 1.19 13.15 4.48
N LYS A 167 0.90 14.43 4.21
CA LYS A 167 1.76 15.27 3.38
C LYS A 167 3.15 15.45 4.02
N GLN A 168 3.21 15.76 5.31
CA GLN A 168 4.46 15.94 6.07
C GLN A 168 5.31 14.66 6.06
N VAL A 169 4.69 13.50 6.32
CA VAL A 169 5.37 12.19 6.29
C VAL A 169 5.99 11.94 4.91
N ALA A 170 5.23 12.16 3.85
CA ALA A 170 5.71 11.93 2.50
C ALA A 170 6.78 12.95 2.06
N GLU A 171 6.74 14.19 2.58
CA GLU A 171 7.81 15.18 2.42
C GLU A 171 9.09 14.75 3.13
N PHE A 172 8.99 14.30 4.38
CA PHE A 172 10.13 13.83 5.16
C PHE A 172 10.78 12.60 4.51
N GLU A 173 10.00 11.59 4.12
CA GLU A 173 10.52 10.43 3.38
C GLU A 173 11.13 10.85 2.04
N GLY A 174 10.44 11.72 1.30
CA GLY A 174 10.91 12.23 0.02
C GLY A 174 12.22 12.99 0.12
N GLN A 175 12.40 13.79 1.17
CA GLN A 175 13.63 14.52 1.44
C GLN A 175 14.80 13.59 1.71
N GLN A 176 14.64 12.56 2.55
CA GLN A 176 15.70 11.57 2.80
C GLN A 176 16.19 10.91 1.50
N PHE A 177 15.25 10.52 0.63
CA PHE A 177 15.60 9.96 -0.66
C PHE A 177 16.21 10.98 -1.62
N ASP A 178 15.75 12.24 -1.61
CA ASP A 178 16.31 13.29 -2.47
C ASP A 178 17.73 13.66 -2.05
N GLU A 179 18.02 13.72 -0.75
CA GLU A 179 19.36 13.93 -0.19
C GLU A 179 20.29 12.79 -0.58
N TYR A 180 19.84 11.53 -0.44
CA TYR A 180 20.60 10.37 -0.89
C TYR A 180 20.89 10.43 -2.40
N GLY A 181 19.88 10.75 -3.21
CA GLY A 181 20.03 10.91 -4.66
C GLY A 181 20.91 12.10 -5.04
N ALA A 182 20.89 13.20 -4.29
CA ALA A 182 21.75 14.35 -4.51
C ALA A 182 23.21 14.00 -4.21
N MET A 183 23.47 13.30 -3.10
CA MET A 183 24.82 12.95 -2.65
C MET A 183 25.48 11.87 -3.52
N TRP A 184 24.76 10.80 -3.87
CA TRP A 184 25.36 9.61 -4.48
C TRP A 184 25.03 9.38 -5.95
N ILE A 185 23.97 10.01 -6.47
CA ILE A 185 23.47 9.74 -7.83
C ILE A 185 23.67 10.94 -8.75
N SER A 186 23.48 12.16 -8.23
CA SER A 186 23.49 13.40 -9.02
C SER A 186 24.92 13.91 -9.22
N ASP A 187 25.54 13.53 -10.32
CA ASP A 187 26.88 14.01 -10.72
C ASP A 187 26.84 15.03 -11.88
N GLY A 188 25.64 15.49 -12.25
CA GLY A 188 25.42 16.44 -13.34
C GLY A 188 25.38 15.84 -14.75
N LEU A 189 25.74 14.56 -14.96
CA LEU A 189 25.79 13.97 -16.31
C LEU A 189 24.41 13.94 -17.00
N GLY A 190 23.35 13.73 -16.21
CA GLY A 190 21.98 13.60 -16.67
C GLY A 190 21.20 14.91 -16.86
N GLY A 191 21.78 16.04 -16.45
CA GLY A 191 21.06 17.30 -16.24
C GLY A 191 20.61 17.48 -14.79
N ASP A 192 19.94 18.61 -14.51
CA ASP A 192 19.47 18.96 -13.18
C ASP A 192 18.02 18.49 -12.97
N VAL A 193 17.72 18.00 -11.76
CA VAL A 193 16.36 17.66 -11.35
C VAL A 193 15.48 18.91 -11.19
N GLU A 194 16.08 20.09 -11.00
CA GLU A 194 15.33 21.36 -10.96
C GLU A 194 14.71 21.73 -12.31
N ASP A 195 15.29 21.23 -13.40
CA ASP A 195 14.74 21.42 -14.75
C ASP A 195 13.53 20.51 -15.01
N VAL A 196 13.24 19.55 -14.12
CA VAL A 196 12.11 18.64 -14.26
C VAL A 196 10.81 19.35 -13.91
N GLY A 197 10.08 19.72 -14.95
CA GLY A 197 8.81 20.42 -14.86
C GLY A 197 7.66 19.61 -14.22
N TRP A 198 6.66 20.34 -13.76
CA TRP A 198 5.40 19.78 -13.28
C TRP A 198 4.41 19.54 -14.43
N ILE A 199 3.55 18.53 -14.31
CA ILE A 199 2.35 18.39 -15.14
C ILE A 199 1.08 18.59 -14.28
N GLY A 200 0.16 19.41 -14.79
CA GLY A 200 -1.14 19.62 -14.16
C GLY A 200 -2.06 18.42 -14.32
N LEU A 201 -2.97 18.23 -13.36
CA LEU A 201 -3.88 17.07 -13.30
C LEU A 201 -4.79 16.95 -14.54
N GLU A 202 -5.36 18.05 -15.04
CA GLU A 202 -6.20 18.02 -16.25
C GLU A 202 -5.42 17.61 -17.50
N THR A 203 -4.22 18.17 -17.68
CA THR A 203 -3.34 17.79 -18.80
C THR A 203 -2.94 16.32 -18.71
N ALA A 204 -2.59 15.84 -17.51
CA ALA A 204 -2.25 14.45 -17.28
C ALA A 204 -3.43 13.50 -17.56
N LYS A 205 -4.65 13.86 -17.15
CA LYS A 205 -5.89 13.11 -17.45
C LYS A 205 -6.19 13.06 -18.94
N ARG A 206 -6.06 14.18 -19.65
CA ARG A 206 -6.24 14.23 -21.11
C ARG A 206 -5.24 13.31 -21.81
N LEU A 207 -3.95 13.42 -21.48
CA LEU A 207 -2.91 12.55 -22.06
C LEU A 207 -3.12 11.09 -21.70
N HIS A 208 -3.59 10.78 -20.49
CA HIS A 208 -3.95 9.41 -20.09
C HIS A 208 -5.01 8.82 -21.02
N GLY A 209 -6.09 9.56 -21.31
CA GLY A 209 -7.14 9.11 -22.23
C GLY A 209 -6.69 8.96 -23.69
N GLU A 210 -5.65 9.68 -24.10
CA GLU A 210 -5.06 9.63 -25.44
C GLU A 210 -3.94 8.57 -25.57
N ASP A 211 -3.62 7.82 -24.51
CA ASP A 211 -2.39 7.01 -24.40
C ASP A 211 -1.11 7.84 -24.70
N GLY A 212 -1.15 9.14 -24.41
CA GLY A 212 -0.10 10.10 -24.76
C GLY A 212 1.04 10.18 -23.74
N VAL A 213 1.04 9.37 -22.68
CA VAL A 213 1.92 9.50 -21.51
C VAL A 213 2.32 8.14 -20.95
N ILE A 214 3.55 8.06 -20.41
CA ILE A 214 4.02 6.89 -19.66
C ILE A 214 4.00 7.25 -18.19
N PHE A 215 3.21 6.55 -17.38
CA PHE A 215 3.15 6.77 -15.94
C PHE A 215 4.06 5.80 -15.19
N LEU A 216 4.88 6.34 -14.28
CA LEU A 216 5.70 5.58 -13.33
C LEU A 216 5.22 5.89 -11.92
N ASP A 217 4.74 4.87 -11.23
CA ASP A 217 4.35 4.95 -9.82
C ASP A 217 5.54 4.56 -8.95
N VAL A 218 6.00 5.47 -8.11
CA VAL A 218 7.21 5.26 -7.29
C VAL A 218 6.91 5.01 -5.81
N ARG A 219 5.63 4.73 -5.51
CA ARG A 219 5.18 4.32 -4.18
C ARG A 219 5.55 2.87 -3.88
N ASP A 220 5.28 2.45 -2.66
CA ASP A 220 5.47 1.07 -2.23
C ASP A 220 4.55 0.12 -3.01
N PRO A 221 4.98 -1.14 -3.27
CA PRO A 221 4.17 -2.11 -4.00
C PRO A 221 2.77 -2.31 -3.42
N CYS A 222 2.63 -2.27 -2.09
CA CYS A 222 1.34 -2.40 -1.42
C CYS A 222 0.38 -1.25 -1.76
N ASP A 223 0.88 -0.02 -1.86
CA ASP A 223 0.08 1.16 -2.21
C ASP A 223 -0.37 1.12 -3.67
N PHE A 224 0.51 0.62 -4.56
CA PHE A 224 0.19 0.39 -5.97
C PHE A 224 -0.99 -0.58 -6.12
N VAL A 225 -0.95 -1.70 -5.39
CA VAL A 225 -1.99 -2.74 -5.43
C VAL A 225 -3.34 -2.23 -4.92
N VAL A 226 -3.35 -1.37 -3.89
CA VAL A 226 -4.59 -0.76 -3.34
C VAL A 226 -5.26 0.14 -4.37
N GLY A 227 -4.48 0.90 -5.12
CA GLY A 227 -4.96 1.64 -6.27
C GLY A 227 -3.92 2.55 -6.88
N HIS A 228 -3.89 2.61 -8.21
CA HIS A 228 -2.92 3.37 -8.99
C HIS A 228 -3.59 3.97 -10.24
N ILE A 229 -2.90 4.87 -10.93
CA ILE A 229 -3.35 5.39 -12.24
C ILE A 229 -3.35 4.23 -13.25
N PRO A 230 -4.44 3.97 -13.99
CA PRO A 230 -4.48 2.87 -14.96
C PRO A 230 -3.33 2.94 -15.97
N ASN A 231 -2.74 1.79 -16.29
CA ASN A 231 -1.57 1.65 -17.17
C ASN A 231 -0.26 2.26 -16.63
N ALA A 232 -0.21 2.66 -15.34
CA ALA A 232 1.05 3.01 -14.70
C ALA A 232 1.89 1.77 -14.41
N TYR A 233 3.21 1.90 -14.55
CA TYR A 233 4.16 0.87 -14.13
C TYR A 233 4.51 1.06 -12.65
N SER A 234 4.53 -0.03 -11.89
CA SER A 234 5.00 -0.02 -10.49
C SER A 234 6.52 -0.04 -10.47
N THR A 235 7.14 1.08 -10.08
CA THR A 235 8.59 1.23 -10.00
C THR A 235 8.97 1.84 -8.65
N PRO A 236 8.89 1.09 -7.54
CA PRO A 236 9.10 1.62 -6.19
C PRO A 236 10.51 2.21 -6.06
N LEU A 237 10.61 3.43 -5.52
CA LEU A 237 11.91 4.06 -5.30
C LEU A 237 12.81 3.27 -4.32
N PRO A 238 12.30 2.74 -3.19
CA PRO A 238 13.13 1.93 -2.28
C PRO A 238 13.81 0.75 -3.01
N ASP A 239 13.05 0.03 -3.84
CA ASP A 239 13.55 -1.10 -4.60
C ASP A 239 14.64 -0.70 -5.60
N ILE A 240 14.62 0.53 -6.12
CA ILE A 240 15.67 1.02 -7.02
C ILE A 240 16.98 1.24 -6.27
N ILE A 241 16.90 1.67 -5.01
CA ILE A 241 18.08 1.85 -4.16
C ILE A 241 18.70 0.49 -3.85
N ASP A 242 17.88 -0.50 -3.55
CA ASP A 242 18.33 -1.83 -3.14
C ASP A 242 18.75 -2.71 -4.32
N PHE A 243 18.02 -2.67 -5.43
CA PHE A 243 18.15 -3.61 -6.54
C PHE A 243 18.57 -2.96 -7.87
N GLY A 244 18.59 -1.63 -7.94
CA GLY A 244 18.95 -0.89 -9.15
C GLY A 244 17.80 -0.72 -10.16
N LEU A 245 17.87 0.38 -10.91
CA LEU A 245 16.81 0.83 -11.82
C LEU A 245 16.39 -0.22 -12.86
N VAL A 246 17.35 -0.88 -13.50
CA VAL A 246 17.08 -1.84 -14.59
C VAL A 246 16.29 -3.04 -14.08
N ASN A 247 16.66 -3.58 -12.92
CA ASN A 247 15.99 -4.74 -12.33
C ASN A 247 14.55 -4.40 -11.95
N VAL A 248 14.33 -3.24 -11.34
CA VAL A 248 12.98 -2.75 -11.01
C VAL A 248 12.15 -2.55 -12.26
N PHE A 249 12.74 -2.03 -13.35
CA PHE A 249 12.00 -1.80 -14.60
C PHE A 249 11.59 -3.12 -15.26
N LEU A 250 12.47 -4.12 -15.28
CA LEU A 250 12.18 -5.45 -15.80
C LEU A 250 11.12 -6.18 -14.96
N ALA A 251 11.15 -5.99 -13.63
CA ALA A 251 10.15 -6.55 -12.73
C ALA A 251 8.78 -5.88 -12.89
N ALA A 252 8.76 -4.58 -13.21
CA ALA A 252 7.52 -3.84 -13.46
C ALA A 252 6.81 -4.33 -14.74
N ASP A 253 7.57 -4.47 -15.83
CA ASP A 253 7.13 -5.04 -17.11
C ASP A 253 8.38 -5.30 -17.97
N GLU A 254 8.52 -6.51 -18.52
CA GLU A 254 9.67 -6.89 -19.36
C GLU A 254 9.87 -5.95 -20.58
N ASN A 255 8.81 -5.31 -21.05
CA ASN A 255 8.80 -4.40 -22.18
C ASN A 255 8.90 -2.93 -21.79
N LEU A 256 8.95 -2.56 -20.50
CA LEU A 256 8.96 -1.17 -20.05
C LEU A 256 10.09 -0.35 -20.68
N ILE A 257 11.32 -0.87 -20.65
CA ILE A 257 12.50 -0.19 -21.22
C ILE A 257 12.30 0.02 -22.73
N SER A 258 11.88 -1.04 -23.44
CA SER A 258 11.59 -0.99 -24.87
C SER A 258 10.46 0.01 -25.19
N HIS A 259 9.41 0.05 -24.36
CA HIS A 259 8.28 0.96 -24.49
C HIS A 259 8.74 2.42 -24.34
N ILE A 260 9.57 2.72 -23.34
CA ILE A 260 10.17 4.05 -23.13
C ILE A 260 11.06 4.46 -24.30
N LEU A 261 11.87 3.54 -24.84
CA LEU A 261 12.80 3.82 -25.94
C LEU A 261 12.08 3.97 -27.29
N ALA A 262 10.99 3.24 -27.52
CA ALA A 262 10.16 3.37 -28.72
C ALA A 262 9.35 4.68 -28.72
N ASN A 263 8.91 5.15 -27.55
CA ASN A 263 8.01 6.30 -27.43
C ASN A 263 8.73 7.58 -26.97
N ARG A 264 9.82 7.96 -27.66
CA ARG A 264 10.70 9.06 -27.23
C ARG A 264 10.02 10.43 -27.07
N LYS A 265 8.87 10.64 -27.72
CA LYS A 265 8.09 11.89 -27.63
C LYS A 265 7.05 11.89 -26.50
N LYS A 266 6.66 10.72 -25.97
CA LYS A 266 5.72 10.67 -24.85
C LYS A 266 6.43 11.19 -23.59
N PRO A 267 5.83 12.14 -22.84
CA PRO A 267 6.31 12.51 -21.52
C PRO A 267 6.29 11.30 -20.59
N ILE A 268 7.27 11.22 -19.71
CA ILE A 268 7.33 10.24 -18.63
C ILE A 268 6.88 10.97 -17.37
N VAL A 269 5.69 10.61 -16.87
CA VAL A 269 5.12 11.22 -15.67
C VAL A 269 5.40 10.34 -14.47
N ILE A 270 6.14 10.88 -13.51
CA ILE A 270 6.49 10.22 -12.27
C ILE A 270 5.59 10.75 -11.15
N TYR A 271 5.03 9.86 -10.35
CA TYR A 271 4.20 10.24 -9.22
C TYR A 271 4.42 9.36 -7.99
N SER A 272 4.27 9.98 -6.83
CA SER A 272 4.17 9.36 -5.51
C SER A 272 2.77 9.65 -4.93
N GLU A 273 2.51 9.32 -3.65
CA GLU A 273 1.18 9.57 -3.07
C GLU A 273 0.83 11.06 -3.11
N VAL A 274 1.77 11.89 -2.67
CA VAL A 274 1.74 13.35 -2.83
C VAL A 274 2.92 13.80 -3.67
N ALA A 275 2.81 15.01 -4.23
CA ALA A 275 3.89 15.60 -5.00
C ALA A 275 4.21 16.99 -4.48
N THR A 276 5.30 17.04 -3.71
CA THR A 276 5.81 18.17 -2.94
C THR A 276 7.22 18.49 -3.42
N PRO A 277 7.82 19.67 -3.14
CA PRO A 277 9.17 19.99 -3.58
C PRO A 277 10.16 18.86 -3.30
N PHE A 278 10.13 18.26 -2.10
CA PHE A 278 10.97 17.14 -1.67
C PHE A 278 10.16 15.84 -1.55
N SER A 279 9.84 15.20 -2.67
CA SER A 279 9.01 13.98 -2.72
C SER A 279 9.77 12.81 -3.35
N ARG A 280 9.32 11.57 -3.07
CA ARG A 280 9.81 10.35 -3.72
C ARG A 280 9.88 10.49 -5.24
N CYS A 281 8.89 11.12 -5.88
CA CYS A 281 8.91 11.34 -7.32
C CYS A 281 10.03 12.29 -7.80
N ARG A 282 10.43 13.28 -6.98
CA ARG A 282 11.59 14.13 -7.28
C ARG A 282 12.88 13.32 -7.19
N ALA A 283 13.05 12.62 -6.09
CA ALA A 283 14.23 11.79 -5.85
C ALA A 283 14.42 10.86 -7.06
N PHE A 284 13.39 10.09 -7.42
CA PHE A 284 13.38 9.18 -8.57
C PHE A 284 13.83 9.83 -9.90
N CYS A 285 13.47 11.08 -10.16
CA CYS A 285 13.92 11.79 -11.37
C CYS A 285 15.45 11.85 -11.46
N ARG A 286 16.18 11.94 -10.34
CA ARG A 286 17.65 11.92 -10.34
C ARG A 286 18.21 10.61 -10.90
N TRP A 287 17.64 9.47 -10.51
CA TRP A 287 18.02 8.16 -11.05
C TRP A 287 17.74 8.08 -12.55
N LEU A 288 16.56 8.54 -12.98
CA LEU A 288 16.20 8.54 -14.40
C LEU A 288 17.09 9.45 -15.25
N LEU A 289 17.40 10.66 -14.78
CA LEU A 289 18.31 11.58 -15.46
C LEU A 289 19.70 10.96 -15.56
N ARG A 290 20.22 10.40 -14.47
CA ARG A 290 21.54 9.77 -14.42
C ARG A 290 21.63 8.56 -15.36
N ALA A 291 20.76 7.58 -15.18
CA ALA A 291 20.77 6.36 -15.99
C ALA A 291 20.40 6.64 -17.45
N GLY A 292 19.49 7.60 -17.66
CA GLY A 292 18.99 8.00 -18.96
C GLY A 292 19.77 9.15 -19.61
N HIS A 293 20.93 9.58 -19.12
CA HIS A 293 21.60 10.81 -19.59
C HIS A 293 21.73 10.95 -21.12
N ALA A 294 21.89 9.84 -21.84
CA ALA A 294 21.94 9.80 -23.31
C ALA A 294 20.56 9.79 -24.01
N THR A 295 19.48 9.37 -23.34
CA THR A 295 18.18 9.02 -23.95
C THR A 295 16.95 9.68 -23.33
N ILE A 296 17.07 10.21 -22.11
CA ILE A 296 16.02 10.83 -21.31
C ILE A 296 16.57 12.17 -20.83
N LYS A 297 15.99 13.26 -21.35
CA LYS A 297 16.32 14.63 -20.92
C LYS A 297 15.27 15.14 -19.93
N ALA A 298 15.63 16.14 -19.13
CA ALA A 298 14.76 16.69 -18.09
C ALA A 298 13.41 17.17 -18.63
N GLU A 299 13.37 17.68 -19.87
CA GLU A 299 12.15 18.17 -20.50
C GLU A 299 11.15 17.06 -20.84
N ARG A 300 11.61 15.80 -20.92
CA ARG A 300 10.74 14.63 -21.11
C ARG A 300 10.14 14.15 -19.80
N LEU A 301 10.81 14.40 -18.68
CA LEU A 301 10.33 14.03 -17.35
C LEU A 301 9.31 15.05 -16.85
N ARG A 302 8.26 14.57 -16.22
CA ARG A 302 7.24 15.40 -15.58
C ARG A 302 6.87 14.84 -14.23
N ARG A 303 6.69 15.71 -13.24
CA ARG A 303 6.18 15.34 -11.92
C ARG A 303 4.69 15.64 -11.86
N LEU A 304 3.87 14.68 -11.46
CA LEU A 304 2.42 14.85 -11.39
C LEU A 304 2.04 15.79 -10.23
N ARG A 305 1.44 16.95 -10.51
CA ARG A 305 0.99 17.88 -9.45
C ARG A 305 0.00 17.19 -8.52
N GLY A 306 0.25 17.25 -7.21
CA GLY A 306 -0.61 16.65 -6.19
C GLY A 306 -0.49 15.13 -6.07
N GLY A 307 0.30 14.45 -6.89
CA GLY A 307 0.50 13.00 -6.82
C GLY A 307 -0.79 12.21 -7.08
N LEU A 308 -0.84 10.97 -6.60
CA LEU A 308 -2.06 10.17 -6.69
C LEU A 308 -3.19 10.74 -5.82
N PHE A 309 -2.88 11.34 -4.68
CA PHE A 309 -3.86 12.01 -3.82
C PHE A 309 -4.64 13.08 -4.59
N GLY A 310 -3.91 13.98 -5.26
CA GLY A 310 -4.49 15.04 -6.08
C GLY A 310 -5.25 14.49 -7.29
N TRP A 311 -4.74 13.41 -7.90
CA TRP A 311 -5.42 12.71 -8.98
C TRP A 311 -6.79 12.18 -8.56
N LYS A 312 -6.88 11.49 -7.41
CA LYS A 312 -8.14 11.00 -6.82
C LYS A 312 -9.10 12.16 -6.51
N HIS A 313 -8.60 13.25 -5.93
CA HIS A 313 -9.41 14.43 -5.56
C HIS A 313 -9.95 15.21 -6.77
N LYS A 314 -9.39 15.00 -7.96
CA LYS A 314 -9.87 15.59 -9.22
C LYS A 314 -10.53 14.55 -10.12
N ASP A 315 -11.12 13.52 -9.53
CA ASP A 315 -11.89 12.48 -10.20
C ASP A 315 -11.10 11.76 -11.31
N GLY A 316 -9.79 11.63 -11.14
CA GLY A 316 -8.96 10.86 -12.05
C GLY A 316 -9.26 9.36 -11.93
N PRO A 317 -9.22 8.60 -13.05
CA PRO A 317 -9.49 7.17 -13.02
C PRO A 317 -8.44 6.42 -12.20
N VAL A 318 -8.88 5.42 -11.41
CA VAL A 318 -7.99 4.61 -10.56
C VAL A 318 -8.24 3.14 -10.85
N ALA A 319 -7.19 2.41 -11.22
CA ALA A 319 -7.20 0.97 -11.34
C ALA A 319 -7.07 0.35 -9.94
N ARG A 320 -7.85 -0.69 -9.66
CA ARG A 320 -7.84 -1.45 -8.39
C ARG A 320 -7.89 -2.94 -8.71
N PRO A 321 -6.74 -3.58 -8.99
CA PRO A 321 -6.69 -4.96 -9.46
C PRO A 321 -7.43 -5.95 -8.56
N LEU A 322 -7.46 -5.69 -7.25
CA LEU A 322 -8.11 -6.56 -6.26
C LEU A 322 -9.62 -6.29 -6.03
N LYS A 323 -10.23 -5.27 -6.66
CA LYS A 323 -11.65 -4.91 -6.40
C LYS A 323 -12.62 -5.24 -7.54
N ASN A 324 -12.20 -5.79 -8.68
CA ASN A 324 -13.10 -6.10 -9.79
C ASN A 324 -12.73 -7.37 -10.56
N THR A 325 -13.14 -8.53 -10.05
CA THR A 325 -13.33 -9.77 -10.83
C THR A 325 -14.61 -10.51 -10.40
N ALA A 326 -15.68 -9.79 -10.07
CA ALA A 326 -16.98 -10.39 -9.75
C ALA A 326 -18.18 -9.78 -10.51
N ALA A 327 -17.97 -8.87 -11.48
CA ALA A 327 -19.09 -8.20 -12.15
C ALA A 327 -18.96 -8.08 -13.68
N ALA A 328 -18.24 -9.02 -14.32
CA ALA A 328 -18.12 -9.03 -15.79
C ALA A 328 -18.15 -10.46 -16.36
N THR A 329 -19.16 -11.25 -15.98
CA THR A 329 -19.49 -12.50 -16.72
C THR A 329 -20.88 -13.00 -16.36
N GLU A 330 -21.91 -12.18 -16.56
CA GLU A 330 -23.27 -12.72 -16.69
C GLU A 330 -24.14 -11.75 -17.50
N GLY A 331 -24.78 -12.28 -18.55
CA GLY A 331 -25.91 -11.60 -19.19
C GLY A 331 -25.73 -11.11 -20.63
N ARG A 332 -25.20 -11.94 -21.55
CA ARG A 332 -25.62 -11.92 -22.97
C ARG A 332 -25.48 -13.31 -23.58
N ARG A 333 -26.40 -14.21 -23.22
CA ARG A 333 -26.73 -15.36 -24.08
C ARG A 333 -27.88 -14.95 -24.99
N GLY A 334 -27.60 -14.99 -26.29
CA GLY A 334 -28.54 -14.71 -27.35
C GLY A 334 -29.69 -15.72 -27.36
N THR A 335 -30.88 -15.22 -27.65
CA THR A 335 -32.05 -16.00 -28.03
C THR A 335 -31.88 -16.44 -29.48
N GLU A 336 -31.36 -17.64 -29.71
CA GLU A 336 -31.53 -18.34 -30.99
C GLU A 336 -32.85 -19.11 -30.95
N SER A 337 -33.79 -18.66 -31.78
CA SER A 337 -35.04 -19.36 -32.07
C SER A 337 -34.76 -20.37 -33.19
N LEU A 338 -34.67 -21.66 -32.83
CA LEU A 338 -34.67 -22.73 -33.82
C LEU A 338 -36.10 -22.98 -34.31
N THR A 339 -36.30 -22.65 -35.57
CA THR A 339 -37.42 -23.06 -36.41
C THR A 339 -37.30 -24.56 -36.73
N MET A 340 -38.33 -25.34 -36.41
CA MET A 340 -38.50 -26.72 -36.90
C MET A 340 -39.75 -26.75 -37.77
N GLY A 341 -39.55 -26.95 -39.08
CA GLY A 341 -40.60 -27.31 -40.02
C GLY A 341 -40.21 -28.59 -40.74
N GLY A 342 -41.16 -29.52 -40.91
CA GLY A 342 -41.01 -30.64 -41.84
C GLY A 342 -41.64 -31.97 -41.43
N SER A 343 -42.94 -32.11 -41.72
CA SER A 343 -43.63 -33.28 -42.31
C SER A 343 -43.34 -34.72 -41.85
N GLY A 344 -44.41 -35.45 -41.49
CA GLY A 344 -44.45 -36.92 -41.48
C GLY A 344 -45.86 -37.46 -41.20
N PHE A 345 -46.33 -38.39 -42.02
CA PHE A 345 -47.72 -38.84 -42.22
C PHE A 345 -48.27 -39.86 -41.20
N ALA A 346 -49.61 -39.86 -41.10
CA ALA A 346 -50.54 -41.00 -40.99
C ALA A 346 -50.88 -41.70 -39.65
N ALA A 347 -52.20 -41.72 -39.37
CA ALA A 347 -53.09 -42.83 -38.93
C ALA A 347 -54.05 -42.38 -37.80
N SER A 348 -55.28 -41.95 -38.09
CA SER A 348 -56.54 -42.70 -38.34
C SER A 348 -57.27 -43.27 -37.09
N LEU A 349 -58.57 -42.94 -36.99
CA LEU A 349 -59.68 -43.54 -36.17
C LEU A 349 -59.61 -43.30 -34.65
N MET A 350 -60.67 -43.04 -33.87
CA MET A 350 -62.15 -43.08 -33.95
C MET A 350 -62.67 -42.06 -32.89
N THR A 351 -63.53 -41.08 -33.23
CA THR A 351 -65.00 -41.04 -33.06
C THR A 351 -65.59 -41.35 -31.67
N MET A 352 -66.44 -40.40 -31.23
CA MET A 352 -67.53 -40.45 -30.22
C MET A 352 -67.12 -40.49 -28.74
N GLY A 353 -67.75 -39.75 -27.83
CA GLY A 353 -68.96 -38.93 -27.88
C GLY A 353 -69.09 -38.13 -26.57
N ALA A 354 -70.02 -37.18 -26.60
CA ALA A 354 -70.39 -36.28 -25.52
C ALA A 354 -70.72 -36.99 -24.20
N VAL A 355 -70.62 -36.26 -23.07
CA VAL A 355 -71.74 -35.98 -22.15
C VAL A 355 -71.29 -34.93 -21.12
N THR A 356 -72.24 -34.05 -20.85
CA THR A 356 -72.30 -32.89 -19.95
C THR A 356 -72.57 -33.26 -18.48
N ALA A 357 -72.54 -32.22 -17.64
CA ALA A 357 -72.95 -32.11 -16.23
C ALA A 357 -71.85 -32.49 -15.23
N ASP A 358 -71.50 -31.69 -14.24
CA ASP A 358 -71.96 -30.39 -13.71
C ASP A 358 -70.77 -29.74 -12.97
#